data_AF-A0A1C5Y0U2-F1
#
_entry.id   AF-A0A1C5Y0U2-F1
#
_cell.length_a   1.000
_cell.length_b   1.000
_cell.length_c   1.000
_cell.angle_alpha   90.00
_cell.angle_beta   90.00
_cell.angle_gamma   90.00
#
_symmetry.space_group_name_H-M   'P 1'
#
loop_
_entity.id
_entity.type
_entity.pdbx_description
1 polymer ?
#
loop_
_entity_poly.entity_id
_entity_poly.type
_entity_poly.pdbx_seq_one_letter_code
_entity_poly.pdbx_strand_id
1 'polypeptide(L)'
;MFPISKSYLHREMDCGCKQTGVKRIRIHDLRHSYISLLIDMGFTTLAIAERVGHESIDIIYHYAHLFPTRQVEMADKLDSLKNEKGA
;
A
#
# COMPACT_ATOMS: atom_id res chain seq x y z
N MET A 1 3.31 -14.51 24.13
CA MET A 1 4.02 -13.29 24.59
C MET A 1 5.10 -13.00 23.55
N PHE A 2 5.19 -11.79 22.99
CA PHE A 2 6.22 -11.49 21.98
C PHE A 2 7.61 -11.38 22.64
N PRO A 3 8.68 -11.88 22.02
CA PRO A 3 10.02 -11.90 22.63
C PRO A 3 10.74 -10.54 22.61
N ILE A 4 10.08 -9.47 22.16
CA ILE A 4 10.68 -8.15 21.94
C ILE A 4 9.82 -7.05 22.59
N SER A 5 10.47 -6.00 23.07
CA SER A 5 9.79 -4.83 23.61
C SER A 5 9.23 -3.96 22.49
N LYS A 6 8.20 -3.15 22.79
CA LYS A 6 7.57 -2.23 21.83
C LYS A 6 8.58 -1.28 21.17
N SER A 7 9.58 -0.80 21.94
CA SER A 7 10.58 0.15 21.46
C SER A 7 11.72 -0.51 20.68
N TYR A 8 11.88 -1.83 20.78
CA TYR A 8 12.98 -2.55 20.15
C TYR A 8 13.00 -2.34 18.63
N LEU A 9 11.87 -2.60 17.96
CA LEU A 9 11.78 -2.47 16.49
C LEU A 9 12.08 -1.05 16.02
N HIS A 10 11.56 -0.04 16.72
CA HIS A 10 11.84 1.36 16.39
C HIS A 10 13.33 1.68 16.45
N ARG A 11 14.01 1.21 17.49
CA ARG A 11 15.45 1.44 17.67
C ARG A 11 16.26 0.76 16.58
N GLU A 12 15.96 -0.51 16.28
CA GLU A 12 16.70 -1.26 15.26
C GLU A 12 16.48 -0.66 13.86
N MET A 13 15.27 -0.19 13.54
CA MET A 13 14.99 0.52 12.30
C MET A 13 15.76 1.85 12.20
N ASP A 14 15.75 2.65 13.26
CA ASP A 14 16.51 3.91 13.31
C ASP A 14 18.02 3.65 13.18
N CYS A 15 18.53 2.56 13.77
CA CYS A 15 19.92 2.13 13.65
C CYS A 15 20.27 1.74 12.21
N GLY A 16 19.44 0.91 11.57
CA GLY A 16 19.63 0.50 10.18
C GLY A 16 19.58 1.68 9.19
N CYS A 17 18.69 2.64 9.41
CA CYS A 17 18.63 3.86 8.59
C CYS A 17 19.92 4.67 8.69
N LYS A 18 20.47 4.83 9.90
CA LYS A 18 21.74 5.54 10.13
C LYS A 18 22.93 4.84 9.47
N GLN A 19 22.97 3.51 9.52
CA GLN A 19 24.07 2.73 8.93
C GLN A 19 24.07 2.76 7.40
N THR A 20 22.90 2.76 6.78
CA THR A 20 22.75 2.74 5.31
C THR A 20 22.67 4.14 4.70
N GLY A 21 22.55 5.19 5.52
CA GLY A 21 22.43 6.58 5.06
C GLY A 21 21.06 6.92 4.46
N VAL A 22 20.08 6.02 4.55
CA VAL A 22 18.72 6.31 4.08
C VAL A 22 17.99 7.22 5.06
N LYS A 23 17.01 7.98 4.55
CA LYS A 23 16.13 8.79 5.38
C LYS A 23 15.47 7.90 6.44
N ARG A 24 15.24 8.46 7.64
CA ARG A 24 14.56 7.76 8.74
C ARG A 24 13.22 7.17 8.27
N ILE A 25 13.07 5.85 8.43
CA ILE A 25 11.83 5.10 8.13
C ILE A 25 11.18 4.73 9.47
N ARG A 26 9.88 5.03 9.65
CA ARG A 26 9.12 4.63 10.84
C ARG A 26 8.51 3.25 10.61
N ILE A 27 8.26 2.50 11.69
CA ILE A 27 7.69 1.14 11.59
C ILE A 27 6.34 1.12 10.87
N HIS A 28 5.47 2.09 11.11
CA HIS A 28 4.18 2.18 10.42
C HIS A 28 4.30 2.61 8.96
N ASP A 29 5.40 3.21 8.54
CA ASP A 29 5.65 3.50 7.12
C ASP A 29 5.79 2.18 6.32
N LEU A 30 6.17 1.06 6.95
CA LEU A 30 6.14 -0.26 6.33
C LEU A 30 4.70 -0.71 6.03
N ARG A 31 3.77 -0.49 6.97
CA ARG A 31 2.34 -0.79 6.76
C ARG A 31 1.77 0.06 5.63
N HIS A 32 2.17 1.32 5.56
CA HIS A 32 1.78 2.23 4.49
C HIS A 32 2.29 1.79 3.11
N SER A 33 3.56 1.39 3.00
CA SER A 33 4.13 0.85 1.77
C SER A 33 3.41 -0.42 1.32
N TYR A 34 3.08 -1.31 2.27
CA TYR A 34 2.31 -2.52 1.99
C TYR A 34 0.90 -2.22 1.46
N ILE A 35 0.19 -1.27 2.04
CA ILE A 35 -1.13 -0.83 1.55
C ILE A 35 -1.01 -0.24 0.15
N SER A 36 -0.04 0.64 -0.07
CA SER A 36 0.21 1.26 -1.37
C SER A 36 0.44 0.19 -2.45
N LEU A 37 1.25 -0.83 -2.14
CA LEU A 37 1.50 -1.94 -3.06
C LEU A 37 0.24 -2.75 -3.38
N LEU A 38 -0.61 -3.04 -2.38
CA LEU A 38 -1.87 -3.75 -2.63
C LEU A 38 -2.84 -2.93 -3.49
N ILE A 39 -2.89 -1.62 -3.26
CA ILE A 39 -3.66 -0.73 -4.12
C ILE A 39 -3.05 -0.77 -5.52
N ASP A 40 -1.73 -0.72 -5.69
CA ASP A 40 -1.00 -0.83 -6.98
C ASP A 40 -1.15 -2.19 -7.69
N MET A 41 -1.54 -3.23 -6.97
CA MET A 41 -1.92 -4.52 -7.57
C MET A 41 -3.40 -4.58 -8.00
N GLY A 42 -4.19 -3.58 -7.64
CA GLY A 42 -5.59 -3.44 -8.08
C GLY A 42 -6.60 -4.11 -7.15
N PHE A 43 -6.20 -4.45 -5.92
CA PHE A 43 -7.12 -4.98 -4.92
C PHE A 43 -8.13 -3.92 -4.48
N THR A 44 -9.35 -4.35 -4.17
CA THR A 44 -10.39 -3.44 -3.69
C THR A 44 -10.07 -2.92 -2.30
N THR A 45 -10.51 -1.70 -2.01
CA THR A 45 -10.32 -1.07 -0.69
C THR A 45 -10.89 -1.94 0.43
N LEU A 46 -12.03 -2.60 0.19
CA LEU A 46 -12.65 -3.53 1.13
C LEU A 46 -11.75 -4.74 1.45
N ALA A 47 -11.22 -5.42 0.42
CA ALA A 47 -10.35 -6.58 0.60
C ALA A 47 -9.06 -6.23 1.35
N ILE A 48 -8.52 -5.03 1.10
CA ILE A 48 -7.34 -4.52 1.81
C ILE A 48 -7.68 -4.22 3.28
N ALA A 49 -8.83 -3.58 3.55
CA ALA A 49 -9.28 -3.26 4.90
C ALA A 49 -9.50 -4.52 5.76
N GLU A 50 -10.14 -5.55 5.19
CA GLU A 50 -10.33 -6.84 5.87
C GLU A 50 -8.99 -7.50 6.23
N ARG A 51 -7.99 -7.39 5.35
CA ARG A 51 -6.67 -8.00 5.54
C ARG A 51 -5.80 -7.25 6.55
N VAL A 52 -5.85 -5.91 6.56
CA VAL A 52 -5.00 -5.05 7.41
C VAL A 52 -5.66 -4.74 8.77
N GLY A 53 -6.97 -4.92 8.86
CA GLY A 53 -7.82 -4.58 9.99
C GLY A 53 -8.55 -3.25 9.78
N HIS A 54 -9.81 -3.18 10.24
CA HIS A 54 -10.74 -2.07 10.01
C HIS A 54 -10.24 -0.70 10.51
N GLU A 55 -9.32 -0.66 11.47
CA GLU A 55 -8.70 0.59 11.97
C GLU A 55 -7.87 1.34 10.90
N SER A 56 -7.63 0.73 9.73
CA SER A 56 -6.79 1.31 8.66
C SER A 56 -7.58 1.84 7.45
N ILE A 57 -8.90 2.01 7.54
CA ILE A 57 -9.71 2.52 6.41
C ILE A 57 -9.28 3.95 6.01
N ASP A 58 -9.02 4.83 6.99
CA ASP A 58 -8.58 6.21 6.72
C ASP A 58 -7.26 6.26 5.95
N ILE A 59 -6.40 5.27 6.21
CA ILE A 59 -5.11 5.13 5.53
C ILE A 59 -5.33 4.83 4.04
N ILE A 60 -6.29 3.97 3.70
CA ILE A 60 -6.57 3.59 2.30
C ILE A 60 -6.98 4.82 1.48
N TYR A 61 -7.82 5.70 2.05
CA TYR A 61 -8.19 6.97 1.40
C TYR A 61 -6.99 7.90 1.21
N HIS A 62 -6.04 7.92 2.15
CA HIS A 62 -4.81 8.69 2.00
C HIS A 62 -3.97 8.20 0.80
N TYR A 63 -4.05 6.94 0.39
CA TYR A 63 -3.28 6.43 -0.76
C TYR A 63 -4.05 6.40 -2.09
N ALA A 64 -5.37 6.61 -2.08
CA ALA A 64 -6.21 6.55 -3.29
C ALA A 64 -5.73 7.52 -4.39
N HIS A 65 -5.16 8.67 -4.02
CA HIS A 65 -4.68 9.69 -4.96
C HIS A 65 -3.36 9.35 -5.67
N LEU A 66 -2.63 8.34 -5.21
CA LEU A 66 -1.35 7.93 -5.82
C LEU A 66 -1.52 7.13 -7.10
N PHE A 67 -2.76 6.77 -7.46
CA PHE A 67 -3.07 5.93 -8.62
C PHE A 67 -3.97 6.61 -9.67
N PRO A 68 -3.66 7.83 -10.14
CA PRO A 68 -4.46 8.50 -11.16
C PRO A 68 -4.42 7.75 -12.52
N THR A 69 -3.32 7.05 -12.81
CA THR A 69 -3.11 6.26 -14.03
C THR A 69 -4.04 5.06 -14.18
N ARG A 70 -4.66 4.60 -13.08
CA ARG A 70 -5.65 3.51 -13.10
C ARG A 70 -6.88 3.81 -13.94
N GLN A 71 -7.29 5.07 -13.97
CA GLN A 71 -8.43 5.48 -14.81
C GLN A 71 -8.12 5.27 -16.29
N VAL A 72 -6.87 5.50 -16.69
CA VAL A 72 -6.40 5.27 -18.07
C VAL A 72 -6.35 3.76 -18.36
N GLU A 73 -5.73 2.95 -17.49
CA GLU A 73 -5.71 1.49 -17.66
C GLU A 73 -7.12 0.85 -17.67
N MET A 74 -8.04 1.38 -16.87
CA MET A 74 -9.45 0.96 -16.86
C MET A 74 -10.14 1.31 -18.17
N ALA A 75 -9.91 2.52 -18.69
CA ALA A 75 -10.44 2.94 -19.99
C ALA A 75 -9.88 2.07 -21.12
N ASP A 76 -8.56 1.82 -21.14
CA ASP A 76 -7.90 0.98 -22.15
C ASP A 76 -8.43 -0.47 -22.13
N LYS A 77 -8.69 -1.03 -20.94
CA LYS A 77 -9.32 -2.35 -20.80
C LYS A 77 -10.77 -2.37 -21.29
N LEU A 78 -11.54 -1.33 -21.00
CA LEU A 78 -12.93 -1.22 -21.47
C LEU A 78 -12.99 -1.10 -23.00
N ASP A 79 -12.10 -0.31 -23.60
CA ASP A 79 -11.99 -0.18 -25.05
C ASP A 79 -11.56 -1.51 -25.71
N SER A 80 -10.62 -2.23 -25.10
CA SER A 80 -10.20 -3.56 -25.56
C SER A 80 -11.37 -4.56 -25.57
N LEU A 81 -12.16 -4.62 -24.49
CA LEU A 81 -13.34 -5.50 -24.39
C LEU A 81 -14.46 -5.14 -25.39
N LYS A 82 -14.62 -3.85 -25.70
CA LYS A 82 -15.58 -3.37 -26.68
C LYS A 82 -15.20 -3.78 -28.10
N ASN A 83 -13.91 -3.77 -28.43
CA ASN A 83 -13.41 -4.16 -29.74
C ASN A 83 -13.55 -5.68 -30.00
N GLU A 84 -13.51 -6.51 -28.96
CA GLU A 84 -13.69 -7.96 -29.06
C GLU A 84 -15.15 -8.40 -29.26
N LYS A 85 -16.12 -7.59 -28.80
CA LYS A 85 -17.56 -7.86 -28.95
C LYS A 85 -18.21 -7.20 -30.17
N GLY A 86 -17.43 -6.46 -30.95
CA GLY A 86 -17.87 -5.74 -32.14
C GLY A 86 -17.55 -6.42 -33.48
N ALA A 87 -17.12 -7.69 -33.47
CA ALA A 87 -16.91 -8.53 -34.64
C ALA A 87 -17.98 -9.62 -34.74
#